data_AF-A0A6N2JJ09-F1
#
_entry.id   AF-A0A6N2JJ09-F1
#
_cell.length_a   1.000
_cell.length_b   1.000
_cell.length_c   1.000
_cell.angle_alpha   90.00
_cell.angle_beta   90.00
_cell.angle_gamma   90.00
#
_symmetry.space_group_name_H-M   'P 1'
#
loop_
_entity.id
_entity.type
_entity.pdbx_description
1 polymer ?
#
loop_
_entity_poly.entity_id
_entity_poly.type
_entity_poly.pdbx_seq_one_letter_code
_entity_poly.pdbx_strand_id
1 'polypeptide(L)'
;MLRDHKERQDICHSWQPQFIRDNFLLIGYHALRGVVTSGKGITVCIVGQPAADFKPSFHLWQFRTQFIAAEFAAPYLLEMGISSRQIPSLMQAIANYDAQQEIILAMNIDQHIEIYCLQNLKISPSECYKQVCDRWDEFMPTGSPPESSHRFIRT
;
A
#
# COMPACT_ATOMS: atom_id res chain seq x y z
N MET A 1 -9.42 -27.72 -37.84
CA MET A 1 -8.32 -26.77 -38.12
C MET A 1 -8.03 -26.01 -36.85
N LEU A 2 -6.77 -26.01 -36.42
CA LEU A 2 -6.29 -25.50 -35.15
C LEU A 2 -6.57 -24.00 -35.02
N ARG A 3 -7.04 -23.57 -33.83
CA ARG A 3 -6.98 -22.18 -33.40
C ARG A 3 -5.53 -21.89 -33.03
N ASP A 4 -4.85 -21.13 -33.87
CA ASP A 4 -3.50 -20.66 -33.58
C ASP A 4 -3.53 -19.74 -32.35
N HIS A 5 -3.04 -20.31 -31.26
CA HIS A 5 -2.39 -19.60 -30.17
C HIS A 5 -1.32 -18.69 -30.77
N LYS A 6 -1.65 -17.40 -30.92
CA LYS A 6 -0.63 -16.37 -31.01
C LYS A 6 -0.92 -15.33 -29.96
N GLU A 7 -0.38 -15.64 -28.78
CA GLU A 7 0.11 -14.70 -27.79
C GLU A 7 0.38 -13.33 -28.42
N ARG A 8 -0.60 -12.43 -28.30
CA ARG A 8 -0.26 -11.01 -28.23
C ARG A 8 0.32 -10.86 -26.84
N GLN A 9 1.65 -10.90 -26.79
CA GLN A 9 2.42 -10.32 -25.71
C GLN A 9 1.99 -8.87 -25.54
N ASP A 10 0.92 -8.65 -24.78
CA ASP A 10 0.71 -7.41 -24.09
C ASP A 10 1.77 -7.38 -23.00
N ILE A 11 2.96 -6.86 -23.34
CA ILE A 11 3.87 -6.30 -22.35
C ILE A 11 3.19 -5.04 -21.83
N CYS A 12 2.10 -5.23 -21.08
CA CYS A 12 1.60 -4.21 -20.19
C CYS A 12 2.67 -4.11 -19.11
N HIS A 13 3.58 -3.14 -19.25
CA HIS A 13 4.44 -2.75 -18.16
C HIS A 13 3.51 -2.43 -16.98
N SER A 14 3.43 -3.33 -16.01
CA SER A 14 2.59 -3.13 -14.84
C SER A 14 3.02 -1.82 -14.19
N TRP A 15 2.10 -0.86 -14.12
CA TRP A 15 2.37 0.45 -13.53
C TRP A 15 2.49 0.34 -12.00
N GLN A 16 2.00 -0.76 -11.43
CA GLN A 16 1.96 -1.08 -10.02
C GLN A 16 3.32 -0.93 -9.31
N PRO A 17 4.44 -1.56 -9.73
CA PRO A 17 5.74 -1.33 -9.10
C PRO A 17 6.22 0.12 -9.17
N GLN A 18 5.89 0.84 -10.26
CA GLN A 18 6.27 2.24 -10.42
C GLN A 18 5.46 3.13 -9.48
N PHE A 19 4.15 2.90 -9.34
CA PHE A 19 3.30 3.56 -8.37
C PHE A 19 3.79 3.34 -6.93
N ILE A 20 4.11 2.10 -6.55
CA ILE A 20 4.63 1.78 -5.22
C ILE A 20 5.93 2.54 -4.96
N ARG A 21 6.82 2.61 -5.96
CA ARG A 21 8.09 3.34 -5.85
C ARG A 21 7.88 4.84 -5.68
N ASP A 22 7.04 5.44 -6.53
CA ASP A 22 6.81 6.89 -6.55
C ASP A 22 6.09 7.37 -5.29
N ASN A 23 5.21 6.55 -4.73
CA ASN A 23 4.40 6.89 -3.55
C ASN A 23 4.90 6.24 -2.26
N PHE A 24 6.10 5.66 -2.28
CA PHE A 24 6.60 4.81 -1.20
C PHE A 24 6.63 5.50 0.17
N LEU A 25 7.04 6.77 0.21
CA LEU A 25 7.10 7.55 1.46
C LEU A 25 5.71 7.72 2.09
N LEU A 26 4.71 8.06 1.29
CA LEU A 26 3.32 8.17 1.74
C LEU A 26 2.75 6.82 2.18
N ILE A 27 3.01 5.75 1.42
CA ILE A 27 2.59 4.39 1.77
C ILE A 27 3.18 4.00 3.13
N GLY A 28 4.48 4.19 3.32
CA GLY A 28 5.17 3.89 4.58
C GLY A 28 4.65 4.72 5.76
N TYR A 29 4.43 6.03 5.56
CA TYR A 29 3.83 6.91 6.57
C TYR A 29 2.45 6.41 7.01
N HIS A 30 1.56 6.11 6.06
CA HIS A 30 0.21 5.65 6.36
C HIS A 30 0.21 4.24 6.99
N ALA A 31 1.11 3.36 6.55
CA ALA A 31 1.27 2.04 7.13
C ALA A 31 1.65 2.12 8.61
N LEU A 32 2.68 2.89 8.95
CA LEU A 32 3.09 3.01 10.34
C LEU A 32 2.05 3.75 11.19
N ARG A 33 1.44 4.81 10.66
CA ARG A 33 0.36 5.53 11.36
C ARG A 33 -0.80 4.61 11.71
N GLY A 34 -1.21 3.77 10.76
CA GLY A 34 -2.25 2.76 10.97
C GLY A 34 -1.86 1.76 12.06
N VAL A 35 -0.63 1.26 12.02
CA VAL A 35 -0.10 0.33 13.02
C VAL A 35 -0.09 0.91 14.42
N VAL A 36 0.36 2.16 14.58
CA VAL A 36 0.37 2.81 15.90
C VAL A 36 -1.04 3.04 16.43
N THR A 37 -2.01 3.25 15.54
CA THR A 37 -3.40 3.53 15.92
C THR A 37 -4.19 2.25 16.23
N SER A 38 -3.93 1.17 15.50
CA SER A 38 -4.83 0.00 15.45
C SER A 38 -4.12 -1.35 15.51
N GLY A 39 -2.80 -1.38 15.75
CA GLY A 39 -2.01 -2.61 15.70
C GLY A 39 -1.76 -3.10 14.28
N LYS A 40 -1.25 -4.33 14.14
CA LYS A 40 -0.93 -4.92 12.82
C LYS A 40 -2.16 -4.95 11.90
N GLY A 41 -1.93 -4.82 10.60
CA GLY A 41 -3.01 -4.76 9.62
C GLY A 41 -2.51 -4.63 8.19
N ILE A 42 -3.40 -4.20 7.31
CA ILE A 42 -3.17 -4.00 5.88
C ILE A 42 -3.28 -2.51 5.57
N THR A 43 -2.29 -1.98 4.86
CA THR A 43 -2.40 -0.65 4.23
C THR A 43 -3.02 -0.82 2.86
N VAL A 44 -4.16 -0.18 2.61
CA VAL A 44 -4.86 -0.21 1.33
C VAL A 44 -4.60 1.09 0.58
N CYS A 45 -4.09 1.00 -0.64
CA CYS A 45 -4.09 2.10 -1.60
C CYS A 45 -5.24 1.90 -2.58
N ILE A 46 -6.18 2.84 -2.58
CA ILE A 46 -7.30 2.90 -3.52
C ILE A 46 -6.86 3.81 -4.65
N VAL A 47 -6.67 3.24 -5.83
CA VAL A 47 -6.16 3.93 -7.02
C VAL A 47 -7.23 3.87 -8.10
N GLY A 48 -7.59 5.02 -8.67
CA GLY A 48 -8.46 5.04 -9.85
C GLY A 48 -7.73 4.45 -11.06
N GLN A 49 -8.45 3.85 -12.01
CA GLN A 49 -7.84 3.38 -13.26
C GLN A 49 -7.13 4.56 -13.97
N PRO A 50 -5.82 4.46 -14.22
CA PRO A 50 -5.14 5.44 -15.04
C PRO A 50 -5.70 5.38 -16.47
N ALA A 51 -5.81 6.53 -17.14
CA ALA A 51 -6.16 6.59 -18.56
C ALA A 51 -5.17 5.75 -19.40
N ALA A 52 -5.59 5.23 -20.55
CA ALA A 52 -4.76 4.35 -21.39
C ALA A 52 -3.45 5.02 -21.89
N ASP A 53 -3.41 6.35 -21.93
CA ASP A 53 -2.27 7.18 -22.31
C ASP A 53 -1.55 7.81 -21.10
N PHE A 54 -1.89 7.38 -19.88
CA PHE A 54 -1.32 7.92 -18.65
C PHE A 54 0.18 7.73 -18.60
N LYS A 55 0.92 8.85 -18.50
CA LYS A 55 2.36 8.88 -18.26
C LYS A 55 2.58 9.10 -16.77
N PRO A 56 3.15 8.13 -16.03
CA PRO A 56 3.47 8.31 -14.62
C PRO A 56 4.38 9.51 -14.42
N SER A 57 3.92 10.47 -13.62
CA SER A 57 4.79 11.49 -13.04
C SER A 57 4.44 11.63 -11.57
N PHE A 58 5.45 11.94 -10.75
CA PHE A 58 5.42 11.98 -9.29
C PHE A 58 4.26 12.80 -8.69
N HIS A 59 3.65 13.71 -9.46
CA HIS A 59 2.61 14.63 -8.98
C HIS A 59 1.18 14.29 -9.42
N LEU A 60 0.95 13.21 -10.17
CA LEU A 60 -0.37 12.94 -10.79
C LEU A 60 -1.14 11.74 -10.21
N TRP A 61 -0.52 10.92 -9.35
CA TRP A 61 -1.23 9.80 -8.76
C TRP A 61 -2.16 10.29 -7.66
N GLN A 62 -3.43 10.51 -8.00
CA GLN A 62 -4.48 10.69 -6.99
C GLN A 62 -4.88 9.32 -6.46
N PHE A 63 -4.48 9.02 -5.22
CA PHE A 63 -4.88 7.80 -4.52
C PHE A 63 -5.35 8.14 -3.12
N ARG A 64 -6.16 7.25 -2.55
CA ARG A 64 -6.55 7.31 -1.14
C ARG A 64 -5.90 6.16 -0.39
N THR A 65 -5.58 6.41 0.87
CA THR A 65 -5.10 5.37 1.77
C THR A 65 -6.15 5.04 2.81
N GLN A 66 -6.22 3.75 3.15
CA GLN A 66 -7.01 3.24 4.26
C GLN A 66 -6.17 2.21 5.01
N PHE A 67 -6.34 2.10 6.32
CA PHE A 67 -5.74 1.03 7.10
C PHE A 67 -6.82 0.09 7.60
N ILE A 68 -6.64 -1.21 7.39
CA ILE A 68 -7.54 -2.26 7.86
C ILE A 68 -6.82 -3.03 8.95
N ALA A 69 -7.27 -2.91 10.20
CA ALA A 69 -6.70 -3.66 11.31
C ALA A 69 -6.86 -5.18 11.11
N ALA A 70 -5.96 -5.98 11.68
CA ALA A 70 -5.94 -7.43 11.49
C ALA A 70 -7.28 -8.11 11.80
N GLU A 71 -8.01 -7.65 12.83
CA GLU A 71 -9.33 -8.16 13.19
C GLU A 71 -10.40 -8.00 12.10
N PHE A 72 -10.23 -7.03 11.20
CA PHE A 72 -11.14 -6.75 10.08
C PHE A 72 -10.57 -7.19 8.72
N ALA A 73 -9.33 -7.69 8.67
CA ALA A 73 -8.64 -8.01 7.42
C ALA A 73 -9.29 -9.17 6.65
N ALA A 74 -9.63 -10.27 7.33
CA ALA A 74 -10.25 -11.42 6.69
C ALA A 74 -11.60 -11.10 6.00
N PRO A 75 -12.59 -10.47 6.67
CA PRO A 75 -13.84 -10.11 6.02
C PRO A 75 -13.64 -9.10 4.88
N TYR A 76 -12.75 -8.12 5.05
CA TYR A 76 -12.41 -7.17 4.00
C TYR A 76 -11.84 -7.85 2.74
N LEU A 77 -10.87 -8.75 2.91
CA LEU A 77 -10.25 -9.45 1.78
C LEU A 77 -11.24 -10.35 1.03
N LEU A 78 -12.16 -11.01 1.75
CA LEU A 78 -13.23 -11.81 1.15
C LEU A 78 -14.19 -10.93 0.33
N GLU A 79 -14.58 -9.77 0.85
CA GLU A 79 -15.43 -8.80 0.15
C GLU A 79 -14.77 -8.30 -1.14
N MET A 80 -13.46 -8.14 -1.12
CA MET A 80 -12.63 -7.76 -2.28
C MET A 80 -12.33 -8.92 -3.25
N GLY A 81 -12.97 -10.08 -3.07
CA GLY A 81 -12.90 -11.20 -4.00
C GLY A 81 -11.68 -12.12 -3.83
N ILE A 82 -10.89 -11.98 -2.77
CA ILE A 82 -9.81 -12.93 -2.47
C ILE A 82 -10.41 -14.29 -2.10
N SER A 83 -9.85 -15.35 -2.65
CA SER A 83 -10.33 -16.71 -2.38
C SER A 83 -10.20 -17.04 -0.89
N SER A 84 -11.24 -17.62 -0.29
CA SER A 84 -11.22 -18.13 1.08
C SER A 84 -10.05 -19.09 1.37
N ARG A 85 -9.52 -19.76 0.33
CA ARG A 85 -8.33 -20.62 0.42
C ARG A 85 -7.04 -19.85 0.68
N GLN A 86 -6.96 -18.59 0.28
CA GLN A 86 -5.78 -17.72 0.47
C GLN A 86 -5.85 -16.93 1.80
N ILE A 87 -7.03 -16.80 2.40
CA ILE A 87 -7.22 -16.02 3.63
C ILE A 87 -6.31 -16.50 4.77
N PRO A 88 -6.18 -17.81 5.08
CA PRO A 88 -5.33 -18.25 6.19
C PRO A 88 -3.86 -17.83 6.05
N SER A 89 -3.28 -17.93 4.84
CA SER A 89 -1.87 -17.55 4.61
C SER A 89 -1.68 -16.03 4.68
N LEU A 90 -2.65 -15.25 4.19
CA LEU A 90 -2.63 -13.79 4.30
C LEU A 90 -2.76 -13.33 5.75
N MET A 91 -3.67 -13.95 6.53
CA MET A 91 -3.80 -13.65 7.95
C MET A 91 -2.54 -14.01 8.73
N GLN A 92 -1.86 -15.11 8.36
CA GLN A 92 -0.57 -15.46 8.93
C GLN A 92 0.52 -14.43 8.59
N ALA A 93 0.56 -13.93 7.35
CA ALA A 93 1.48 -12.86 6.96
C ALA A 93 1.23 -11.57 7.76
N ILE A 94 -0.04 -11.17 7.93
CA ILE A 94 -0.44 -10.00 8.73
C ILE A 94 -0.07 -10.19 10.21
N ALA A 95 -0.19 -11.40 10.76
CA ALA A 95 0.19 -11.66 12.14
C ALA A 95 1.71 -11.56 12.35
N ASN A 96 2.51 -11.94 11.35
CA ASN A 96 3.94 -12.17 11.52
C ASN A 96 4.84 -11.04 11.03
N TYR A 97 4.39 -10.16 10.13
CA TYR A 97 5.27 -9.11 9.58
C TYR A 97 5.79 -8.15 10.66
N ASP A 98 7.02 -7.67 10.49
CA ASP A 98 7.60 -6.62 11.32
C ASP A 98 7.14 -5.25 10.82
N ALA A 99 6.18 -4.64 11.50
CA ALA A 99 5.61 -3.36 11.09
C ALA A 99 6.58 -2.17 11.13
N GLN A 100 7.76 -2.33 11.76
CA GLN A 100 8.82 -1.31 11.73
C GLN A 100 9.70 -1.45 10.49
N GLN A 101 9.65 -2.57 9.75
CA GLN A 101 10.56 -2.88 8.63
C GLN A 101 9.85 -3.35 7.36
N GLU A 102 8.59 -3.74 7.45
CA GLU A 102 7.81 -4.38 6.41
C GLU A 102 6.41 -3.75 6.30
N ILE A 103 5.79 -3.88 5.13
CA ILE A 103 4.44 -3.38 4.87
C ILE A 103 3.65 -4.47 4.17
N ILE A 104 2.46 -4.80 4.70
CA ILE A 104 1.43 -5.50 3.94
C ILE A 104 0.60 -4.44 3.22
N LEU A 105 0.78 -4.35 1.91
CA LEU A 105 0.10 -3.39 1.04
C LEU A 105 -0.96 -4.12 0.21
N ALA A 106 -2.17 -3.59 0.18
CA ALA A 106 -3.18 -3.96 -0.77
C ALA A 106 -3.42 -2.80 -1.74
N MET A 107 -3.38 -3.07 -3.04
CA MET A 107 -3.73 -2.09 -4.06
C MET A 107 -5.10 -2.44 -4.60
N ASN A 108 -6.07 -1.59 -4.35
CA ASN A 108 -7.44 -1.70 -4.83
C ASN A 108 -7.58 -0.84 -6.09
N ILE A 109 -7.78 -1.51 -7.22
CA ILE A 109 -7.93 -0.93 -8.55
C ILE A 109 -9.28 -1.40 -9.09
N ASP A 110 -10.28 -0.53 -9.08
CA ASP A 110 -11.65 -0.85 -9.54
C ASP A 110 -12.18 -2.19 -9.00
N GLN A 111 -12.14 -2.38 -7.67
CA GLN A 111 -12.63 -3.58 -6.97
C GLN A 111 -11.78 -4.84 -7.18
N HIS A 112 -10.69 -4.75 -7.94
CA HIS A 112 -9.66 -5.78 -7.97
C HIS A 112 -8.55 -5.43 -6.99
N ILE A 113 -8.27 -6.35 -6.07
CA ILE A 113 -7.22 -6.17 -5.07
C ILE A 113 -6.00 -7.04 -5.38
N GLU A 114 -4.83 -6.40 -5.38
CA GLU A 114 -3.54 -7.08 -5.43
C GLU A 114 -2.82 -6.86 -4.09
N ILE A 115 -2.26 -7.93 -3.52
CA ILE A 115 -1.60 -7.89 -2.22
C ILE A 115 -0.09 -8.04 -2.41
N TYR A 116 0.65 -7.17 -1.76
CA TYR A 116 2.10 -7.07 -1.78
C TYR A 116 2.64 -7.15 -0.36
N CYS A 117 3.56 -8.08 -0.11
CA CYS A 117 4.39 -8.08 1.09
C CYS A 117 5.69 -7.36 0.75
N LEU A 118 5.81 -6.10 1.18
CA LEU A 118 7.00 -5.29 0.92
C LEU A 118 8.02 -5.52 2.05
N GLN A 119 9.11 -6.20 1.72
CA GLN A 119 10.17 -6.61 2.65
C GLN A 119 11.54 -6.11 2.16
N ASN A 120 12.56 -6.16 3.01
CA ASN A 120 13.92 -5.70 2.69
C ASN A 120 13.94 -4.25 2.16
N LEU A 121 13.16 -3.39 2.81
CA LEU A 121 12.94 -2.01 2.38
C LEU A 121 14.20 -1.17 2.58
N LYS A 122 14.57 -0.39 1.56
CA LYS A 122 15.69 0.57 1.65
C LYS A 122 15.43 1.69 2.66
N ILE A 123 14.16 2.04 2.84
CA ILE A 123 13.67 3.04 3.78
C ILE A 123 12.57 2.34 4.59
N SER A 124 12.71 2.29 5.91
CA SER A 124 11.75 1.63 6.78
C SER A 124 10.47 2.45 6.93
N PRO A 125 9.32 1.85 7.30
CA PRO A 125 8.10 2.58 7.65
C PRO A 125 8.33 3.71 8.66
N SER A 126 9.21 3.51 9.64
CA SER A 126 9.56 4.52 10.66
C SER A 126 10.31 5.71 10.08
N GLU A 127 11.21 5.45 9.13
CA GLU A 127 11.90 6.52 8.41
C GLU A 127 10.97 7.23 7.42
N CYS A 128 10.08 6.50 6.73
CA CYS A 128 9.03 7.12 5.91
C CYS A 128 8.15 8.05 6.75
N TYR A 129 7.73 7.61 7.94
CA TYR A 129 6.91 8.43 8.83
C TYR A 129 7.62 9.73 9.20
N LYS A 130 8.88 9.63 9.63
CA LYS A 130 9.71 10.79 9.96
C LYS A 130 9.83 11.74 8.77
N GLN A 131 10.22 11.25 7.60
CA GLN A 131 10.42 12.11 6.42
C GLN A 131 9.15 12.81 5.96
N VAL A 132 8.00 12.14 6.01
CA VAL A 132 6.71 12.78 5.67
C VAL A 132 6.34 13.83 6.70
N CYS A 133 6.56 13.59 8.00
CA CYS A 133 6.34 14.60 9.04
C CYS A 133 7.28 15.81 8.90
N ASP A 134 8.56 15.58 8.60
CA ASP A 134 9.57 16.64 8.45
C ASP A 134 9.34 17.50 7.20
N ARG A 135 8.69 16.95 6.17
CA ARG A 135 8.38 17.61 4.89
C ARG A 135 6.87 17.70 4.65
N TRP A 136 6.11 17.93 5.72
CA TRP A 136 4.66 17.83 5.70
C TRP A 136 4.00 18.61 4.55
N ASP A 137 4.43 19.84 4.31
CA ASP A 137 3.87 20.72 3.29
C ASP A 137 4.04 20.18 1.85
N GLU A 138 5.03 19.33 1.60
CA GLU A 138 5.24 18.68 0.30
C GLU A 138 4.22 17.57 0.04
N PHE A 139 3.86 16.84 1.09
CA PHE A 139 3.01 15.66 1.01
C PHE A 139 1.53 15.97 1.29
N MET A 140 1.26 16.98 2.11
CA MET A 140 -0.06 17.34 2.64
C MET A 140 -0.22 18.88 2.66
N PRO A 141 -0.16 19.56 1.50
CA PRO A 141 -0.09 21.03 1.41
C PRO A 141 -1.31 21.76 2.01
N THR A 142 -2.43 21.07 2.21
CA THR A 142 -3.67 21.59 2.78
C THR A 142 -4.02 20.99 4.14
N GLY A 143 -3.19 20.08 4.68
CA GLY A 143 -3.41 19.40 5.95
C GLY A 143 -2.57 19.98 7.08
N SER A 144 -2.95 19.71 8.33
CA SER A 144 -2.11 19.99 9.51
C SER A 144 -1.25 18.79 9.88
N PRO A 145 0.03 18.97 10.24
CA PRO A 145 0.88 17.87 10.68
C PRO A 145 0.31 17.19 11.94
N PRO A 146 0.56 15.89 12.14
CA PRO A 146 0.11 15.21 13.37
C PRO A 146 0.70 15.90 14.60
N GLU A 147 -0.13 16.15 15.62
CA GLU A 147 0.32 16.78 16.85
C GLU A 147 1.42 15.92 17.52
N SER A 148 2.62 16.47 17.57
CA SER A 148 3.82 16.00 18.28
C SER A 148 4.56 14.77 17.74
N SER A 149 5.60 15.06 16.95
CA SER A 149 6.76 14.21 16.59
C SER A 149 7.58 13.68 17.81
N HIS A 150 7.10 13.85 19.04
CA HIS A 150 7.84 13.54 20.27
C HIS A 150 7.44 12.22 20.95
N ARG A 151 6.36 11.56 20.52
CA ARG A 151 5.92 10.28 21.13
C ARG A 151 6.39 9.02 20.41
N PHE A 152 6.90 9.14 19.19
CA PHE A 152 7.14 7.98 18.30
C PHE A 152 8.57 7.43 18.35
N ILE A 153 9.48 8.06 19.10
CA ILE A 153 10.86 7.59 19.28
C ILE A 153 11.09 7.31 20.77
N ARG A 154 10.61 6.16 21.25
CA ARG A 154 11.09 5.48 22.47
C ARG A 154 10.27 4.20 22.69
N THR A 155 10.76 3.09 22.16
CA THR A 155 10.78 1.81 22.88
C THR A 155 12.00 1.02 22.42
#